data_AF-A0A8S2UPJ5-F1
#
_entry.id   AF-A0A8S2UPJ5-F1
#
_cell.length_a   1.000
_cell.length_b   1.000
_cell.length_c   1.000
_cell.angle_alpha   90.00
_cell.angle_beta   90.00
_cell.angle_gamma   90.00
#
_symmetry.space_group_name_H-M   'P 1'
#
loop_
_entity.id
_entity.type
_entity.pdbx_description
1 polymer ?
#
loop_
_entity_poly.entity_id
_entity_poly.type
_entity_poly.pdbx_seq_one_letter_code
_entity_poly.pdbx_strand_id
1 'polypeptide(L)' 'WVPDDKADTCMHCRTTKFSTYNRKHHCRNCGFIVCEGCSKKRFLLPHLDSKRVRVCDTCFIKLNMNNMNGE' A
#
# COMPACT_ATOMS: atom_id res chain seq x y z
N TRP A 1 -2.75 -4.52 9.58
CA TRP A 1 -1.45 -4.85 8.97
C TRP A 1 -1.35 -6.35 8.88
N VAL A 2 -1.06 -6.92 7.70
CA VAL A 2 -0.96 -8.38 7.52
C VAL A 2 0.46 -8.85 7.82
N PRO A 3 0.65 -9.91 8.64
CA PRO A 3 1.96 -10.49 8.93
C PRO A 3 2.67 -11.00 7.67
N ASP A 4 4.00 -10.84 7.62
CA ASP A 4 4.82 -11.13 6.43
C ASP A 4 4.78 -12.61 6.03
N ASP A 5 4.70 -13.53 7.00
CA ASP A 5 4.60 -14.98 6.79
C ASP A 5 3.29 -15.40 6.10
N LYS A 6 2.30 -14.50 6.03
CA LYS A 6 0.98 -14.77 5.43
C LYS A 6 0.86 -14.34 3.96
N ALA A 7 1.92 -13.85 3.33
CA ALA A 7 1.91 -13.51 1.90
C ALA A 7 3.18 -13.95 1.19
N ASP A 8 3.05 -14.88 0.25
CA ASP A 8 4.10 -15.28 -0.70
C ASP A 8 4.03 -14.47 -2.01
N THR A 9 2.88 -13.86 -2.30
CA THR A 9 2.58 -13.15 -3.54
C THR A 9 1.87 -11.83 -3.23
N CYS A 10 2.07 -10.82 -4.09
CA CYS A 10 1.42 -9.52 -3.96
C CYS A 10 -0.11 -9.66 -3.89
N MET A 11 -0.73 -9.11 -2.84
CA MET A 11 -2.17 -9.18 -2.61
C MET A 11 -3.01 -8.33 -3.57
N HIS A 12 -2.37 -7.53 -4.44
CA HIS A 12 -3.06 -6.78 -5.50
C HIS A 12 -2.92 -7.44 -6.87
N CYS A 13 -1.71 -7.49 -7.44
CA CYS A 13 -1.55 -8.03 -8.78
C CYS A 13 -1.66 -9.55 -8.83
N ARG A 14 -1.41 -10.25 -7.73
CA ARG A 14 -1.36 -11.73 -7.65
C ARG A 14 -0.36 -12.39 -8.62
N THR A 15 0.48 -11.59 -9.29
CA THR A 15 1.48 -12.05 -10.26
C THR A 15 2.89 -12.02 -9.67
N THR A 16 3.22 -11.01 -8.88
CA THR A 16 4.56 -10.87 -8.30
C THR A 16 4.70 -11.75 -7.07
N LYS A 17 5.46 -12.84 -7.19
CA LYS A 17 5.96 -13.60 -6.03
C LYS A 17 7.07 -12.83 -5.32
N PHE A 18 7.01 -12.83 -3.99
CA PHE A 18 8.01 -12.18 -3.16
C PHE A 18 9.27 -13.02 -3.02
N SER A 19 10.41 -12.35 -3.00
CA SER A 19 11.73 -12.94 -2.88
C SER A 19 12.70 -11.91 -2.29
N THR A 20 13.98 -12.26 -2.18
CA THR A 20 15.03 -11.32 -1.78
C THR A 20 15.13 -10.11 -2.72
N TYR A 21 14.79 -10.29 -4.00
CA TYR A 21 14.74 -9.23 -5.02
C TYR A 21 13.38 -8.52 -5.05
N ASN A 22 12.29 -9.28 -5.05
CA ASN A 22 10.92 -8.73 -5.00
C ASN A 22 10.49 -8.59 -3.54
N ARG A 23 10.85 -7.48 -2.92
CA ARG A 23 10.58 -7.25 -1.50
C ARG A 23 9.10 -7.03 -1.21
N LYS A 24 8.70 -7.38 0.01
CA LYS A 24 7.38 -7.10 0.58
C LYS A 24 7.31 -5.65 1.03
N HIS A 25 6.17 -5.02 0.78
CA HIS A 25 5.84 -3.70 1.33
C HIS A 25 4.42 -3.75 1.89
N HIS A 26 4.14 -3.01 2.95
CA HIS A 26 2.75 -2.86 3.39
C HIS A 26 2.20 -1.50 2.98
N CYS A 27 0.96 -1.52 2.51
CA CYS A 27 0.17 -0.31 2.43
C CYS A 27 -0.13 0.18 3.85
N ARG A 28 0.22 1.44 4.18
CA ARG A 28 -0.06 2.00 5.51
C ARG A 28 -1.53 2.32 5.77
N ASN A 29 -2.36 2.32 4.74
CA ASN A 29 -3.81 2.52 4.88
C ASN A 29 -4.57 1.20 5.11
N CYS A 30 -4.44 0.20 4.20
CA CYS A 30 -5.18 -1.07 4.33
C CYS A 30 -4.39 -2.20 5.00
N GLY A 31 -3.08 -2.07 5.14
CA GLY A 31 -2.23 -3.07 5.78
C GLY A 31 -1.87 -4.30 4.94
N PHE A 32 -2.32 -4.40 3.68
CA PHE A 32 -1.97 -5.51 2.78
C PHE A 32 -0.50 -5.50 2.37
N ILE A 33 0.01 -6.70 2.07
CA ILE A 33 1.36 -6.93 1.55
C ILE A 33 1.34 -6.85 0.03
N VAL A 34 2.11 -5.91 -0.50
CA VAL A 34 2.08 -5.46 -1.90
C VAL A 34 3.50 -5.33 -2.45
N CYS A 35 3.67 -5.53 -3.75
CA CYS A 35 4.96 -5.32 -4.42
C CYS A 35 5.21 -3.83 -4.68
N GLU A 36 6.46 -3.49 -5.03
CA GLU A 36 6.85 -2.12 -5.40
C GLU A 36 5.95 -1.58 -6.53
N GLY A 37 5.65 -2.44 -7.52
CA GLY A 37 4.79 -2.11 -8.66
C GLY A 37 3.40 -1.61 -8.29
N CYS A 38 2.78 -2.20 -7.26
CA CYS A 38 1.42 -1.86 -6.80
C CYS A 38 1.38 -0.81 -5.68
N SER A 39 2.53 -0.21 -5.33
CA SER A 39 2.64 0.69 -4.18
C SER A 39 3.64 1.82 -4.38
N LYS A 40 3.77 2.32 -5.61
CA LYS A 40 4.72 3.39 -5.97
C LYS A 40 4.37 4.75 -5.35
N LYS A 41 3.13 4.92 -4.88
CA LYS A 41 2.61 6.20 -4.40
C LYS A 41 2.74 6.36 -2.89
N ARG A 42 2.84 7.61 -2.46
CA ARG A 42 2.83 8.00 -1.04
C ARG A 42 1.71 9.01 -0.79
N PHE A 43 1.07 8.90 0.37
CA PHE A 43 -0.07 9.74 0.76
C PHE A 43 0.10 10.24 2.19
N LEU A 44 -0.40 11.45 2.50
CA LEU A 44 -0.44 11.98 3.86
C LEU A 44 -1.72 11.46 4.53
N LEU A 45 -1.59 10.48 5.42
CA LEU A 45 -2.75 9.91 6.10
C LEU A 45 -3.11 10.78 7.31
N PRO A 46 -4.35 11.30 7.44
CA PRO A 46 -4.73 12.25 8.50
C PRO A 46 -4.54 11.71 9.94
N HIS A 47 -4.57 10.39 10.10
CA HIS A 47 -4.45 9.70 11.37
C HIS A 47 -3.02 9.24 11.71
N LEU A 48 -2.04 9.59 10.85
CA LEU A 48 -0.62 9.29 11.05
C LEU A 48 0.16 10.60 11.07
N ASP A 49 1.43 10.54 11.51
CA ASP A 49 2.35 11.68 11.52
C ASP A 49 2.30 12.51 10.22
N SER A 50 2.76 13.76 10.29
CA SER A 50 2.79 14.73 9.17
C SER A 50 3.70 14.37 7.98
N LYS A 51 3.98 13.09 7.73
CA LYS A 51 4.81 12.56 6.65
C LYS A 51 4.00 11.72 5.69
N ARG A 52 4.30 11.85 4.39
CA ARG A 52 3.70 10.99 3.36
C ARG A 52 4.22 9.56 3.51
N VAL A 53 3.31 8.60 3.67
CA VAL A 53 3.61 7.18 3.84
C VAL A 53 3.23 6.37 2.61
N ARG A 54 3.87 5.21 2.42
CA ARG A 54 3.58 4.32 1.29
C ARG A 54 2.17 3.77 1.38
N VAL A 55 1.43 3.87 0.28
CA VAL A 55 0.10 3.27 0.11
C VAL A 55 0.06 2.49 -1.19
N CYS A 56 -0.79 1.46 -1.26
CA CYS A 56 -1.05 0.80 -2.53
C CYS A 56 -1.83 1.70 -3.47
N ASP A 57 -1.78 1.41 -4.77
CA ASP A 57 -2.44 2.23 -5.80
C ASP A 57 -3.96 2.33 -5.57
N THR A 58 -4.59 1.23 -5.14
CA THR A 58 -6.02 1.22 -4.78
C THR A 58 -6.34 2.19 -3.64
N CYS A 59 -5.50 2.23 -2.59
CA CYS A 59 -5.70 3.16 -1.48
C CYS A 59 -5.40 4.59 -1.91
N PHE A 60 -4.36 4.82 -2.73
CA PHE A 60 -4.05 6.14 -3.25
C PHE A 60 -5.22 6.74 -4.05
N ILE A 61 -5.86 5.96 -4.91
CA ILE A 61 -7.02 6.40 -5.69
C ILE A 61 -8.19 6.76 -4.76
N LYS A 62 -8.56 5.86 -3.83
CA LYS A 62 -9.65 6.09 -2.88
C LYS A 62 -9.43 7.33 -2.00
N LEU A 63 -8.22 7.49 -1.47
CA LEU A 63 -7.89 8.62 -0.61
C LEU A 63 -7.90 9.95 -1.37
N ASN A 64 -7.42 9.99 -2.61
CA ASN A 64 -7.52 11.20 -3.44
C ASN A 64 -8.97 11.52 -3.81
N MET A 65 -9.80 10.52 -4.08
CA MET A 65 -11.23 10.74 -4.32
C MET A 65 -11.90 11.35 -3.09
N ASN A 66 -11.63 10.82 -1.89
CA ASN A 66 -12.16 11.38 -0.65
C ASN A 66 -11.68 12.81 -0.41
N ASN A 67 -10.40 13.11 -0.68
CA ASN A 67 -9.84 14.44 -0.51
C ASN A 67 -10.37 15.47 -1.54
N MET A 68 -10.81 15.03 -2.72
CA MET A 68 -11.51 15.89 -3.69
C MET A 68 -12.97 16.13 -3.31
N ASN A 69 -13.57 15.25 -2.50
CA ASN A 69 -14.95 15.35 -2.07
C ASN A 69 -15.14 16.14 -0.75
N GLY A 70 -14.05 16.62 -0.14
CA GLY A 70 -14.11 17.66 0.90
C GLY A 70 -14.74 17.25 2.23
N GLU A 71 -14.56 16.00 2.68
CA GLU A 71 -14.74 15.64 4.10
C GLU A 71 -13.49 15.94 4.93
#